data_AF-A0A9E4F6Q7-F1
#
_entry.id   AF-A0A9E4F6Q7-F1
#
_cell.length_a   1.000
_cell.length_b   1.000
_cell.length_c   1.000
_cell.angle_alpha   90.00
_cell.angle_beta   90.00
_cell.angle_gamma   90.00
#
_symmetry.space_group_name_H-M   'P 1'
#
loop_
_entity.id
_entity.type
_entity.pdbx_description
1 polymer ?
#
loop_
_entity_poly.entity_id
_entity_poly.type
_entity_poly.pdbx_seq_one_letter_code
_entity_poly.pdbx_strand_id
1 'polypeptide(L)' 'MARDPGVTRRVGGEVARRAFSVRMIGEVVGELRRVTWPTKEETLRLSIMVIAVAVAIGAFLGLVDLGFARIMGILLGN' A
#
# COMPACT_ATOMS: atom_id res chain seq x y z
N MET A 1 -16.31 58.92 -9.74
CA MET A 1 -16.03 57.54 -10.20
C MET A 1 -14.77 57.05 -9.50
N ALA A 2 -14.90 56.60 -8.25
CA ALA A 2 -13.77 56.23 -7.39
C ALA A 2 -13.31 54.80 -7.73
N ARG A 3 -12.03 54.63 -8.07
CA ARG A 3 -11.42 53.31 -8.21
C ARG A 3 -11.01 52.82 -6.84
N ASP A 4 -11.71 51.80 -6.36
CA ASP A 4 -11.46 51.16 -5.07
C ASP A 4 -10.18 50.29 -5.15
N PRO A 5 -9.13 50.58 -4.37
CA PRO A 5 -7.87 49.84 -4.38
C PRO A 5 -7.89 48.54 -3.55
N GLY A 6 -9.04 48.14 -2.99
CA GLY A 6 -9.14 47.01 -2.05
C GLY A 6 -9.15 45.59 -2.64
N VAL A 7 -9.32 45.41 -3.96
CA VAL A 7 -9.64 44.10 -4.56
C VAL A 7 -8.38 43.23 -4.81
N THR A 8 -7.20 43.82 -4.94
CA THR A 8 -5.98 43.08 -5.34
C THR A 8 -5.27 42.32 -4.22
N ARG A 9 -5.65 42.50 -2.94
CA ARG A 9 -4.90 41.91 -1.81
C ARG A 9 -5.34 40.50 -1.39
N ARG A 10 -6.57 40.08 -1.68
CA ARG A 10 -7.13 38.81 -1.15
C ARG A 10 -6.88 37.58 -2.02
N VAL A 11 -6.62 37.76 -3.31
CA VAL A 11 -6.42 36.64 -4.26
C VAL A 11 -5.02 36.00 -4.13
N GLY A 12 -4.05 36.68 -3.54
CA GLY A 12 -2.67 36.17 -3.43
C GLY A 12 -2.50 34.98 -2.47
N GLY A 13 -3.33 34.85 -1.44
CA GLY A 13 -3.14 33.83 -0.38
C GLY A 13 -3.61 32.43 -0.77
N GLU A 14 -4.71 32.30 -1.50
CA GLU A 14 -5.26 31.00 -1.91
C GLU A 14 -4.52 30.39 -3.10
N VAL A 15 -4.07 31.22 -4.03
CA VAL A 15 -3.26 30.79 -5.18
C VAL A 15 -1.86 30.36 -4.71
N ALA A 16 -1.27 31.06 -3.73
CA ALA A 16 0.00 30.64 -3.11
C ALA A 16 -0.09 29.30 -2.38
N ARG A 17 -1.21 29.01 -1.68
CA ARG A 17 -1.45 27.71 -1.04
C ARG A 17 -1.62 26.57 -2.05
N ARG A 18 -2.34 26.81 -3.16
CA ARG A 18 -2.44 25.83 -4.26
C ARG A 18 -1.09 25.59 -4.90
N ALA A 19 -0.33 26.65 -5.21
CA ALA A 19 1.01 26.55 -5.78
C ALA A 19 1.97 25.74 -4.89
N PHE A 20 1.85 25.87 -3.56
CA PHE A 20 2.64 25.07 -2.61
C PHE A 20 2.29 23.57 -2.67
N SER A 21 1.00 23.21 -2.76
CA SER A 21 0.56 21.81 -2.81
C SER A 21 0.98 21.08 -4.09
N VAL A 22 0.90 21.73 -5.26
CA VAL A 22 1.33 21.09 -6.53
C VAL A 22 2.84 20.90 -6.60
N ARG A 23 3.60 21.83 -6.01
CA ARG A 23 5.06 21.78 -5.96
C ARG A 23 5.57 20.63 -5.08
N MET A 24 4.90 20.37 -3.95
CA MET A 24 5.17 19.23 -3.07
C MET A 24 4.99 17.88 -3.78
N ILE A 25 3.93 17.71 -4.59
CA ILE A 25 3.72 16.47 -5.36
C ILE A 25 4.83 16.28 -6.40
N GLY A 26 5.25 17.34 -7.07
CA GLY A 26 6.36 17.30 -8.03
C GLY A 26 7.69 16.91 -7.38
N GLU A 27 7.98 17.43 -6.19
CA GLU A 27 9.18 17.08 -5.41
C GLU A 27 9.16 15.61 -4.95
N VAL A 28 8.02 15.12 -4.45
CA VAL A 28 7.84 13.71 -4.03
C VAL A 28 7.95 12.74 -5.21
N VAL A 29 7.36 13.06 -6.37
CA VAL A 29 7.49 12.24 -7.59
C VAL A 29 8.93 12.23 -8.11
N GLY A 30 9.64 13.36 -7.98
CA GLY A 30 11.05 13.46 -8.32
C GLY A 30 11.93 12.51 -7.50
N GLU A 31 11.66 12.39 -6.20
CA GLU A 31 12.40 11.51 -5.30
C GLU A 31 12.00 10.03 -5.45
N LEU A 32 10.71 9.75 -5.62
CA LEU A 32 10.20 8.40 -5.90
C LEU A 32 10.74 7.80 -7.20
N ARG A 33 11.17 8.64 -8.15
CA ARG A 33 11.86 8.19 -9.37
C ARG A 33 13.31 7.76 -9.14
N ARG A 34 13.94 8.19 -8.04
CA ARG A 34 15.29 7.75 -7.64
C ARG A 34 15.25 6.41 -6.91
N VAL A 35 14.10 6.01 -6.39
CA VAL A 35 13.91 4.68 -5.82
C VAL A 35 14.08 3.65 -6.94
N THR A 36 15.01 2.73 -6.75
CA THR A 36 15.21 1.57 -7.60
C THR A 36 14.01 0.64 -7.47
N TRP A 37 13.01 0.87 -8.32
CA TRP A 37 11.87 -0.03 -8.43
C TRP A 37 12.36 -1.38 -8.93
N PRO A 38 12.00 -2.47 -8.22
CA PRO A 38 12.41 -3.81 -8.60
C PRO A 38 11.89 -4.12 -9.99
N THR A 39 12.66 -4.91 -10.74
CA THR A 39 12.24 -5.35 -12.07
C THR A 39 10.99 -6.23 -11.94
N LYS A 40 10.14 -6.21 -12.98
CA LYS A 40 8.91 -7.03 -12.99
C LYS A 40 9.21 -8.51 -12.78
N GLU A 41 10.35 -8.98 -13.29
CA GLU A 41 10.77 -10.37 -13.18
C GLU A 41 11.17 -10.75 -11.75
N GLU A 42 11.89 -9.88 -11.05
CA GLU A 42 12.29 -10.10 -9.66
C GLU A 42 11.07 -10.09 -8.72
N THR A 43 10.18 -9.12 -8.91
CA THR A 43 8.91 -9.05 -8.16
C THR A 43 8.08 -10.32 -8.34
N LEU A 44 8.04 -10.86 -9.57
CA LEU A 44 7.26 -12.05 -9.89
C LEU A 44 7.89 -13.30 -9.28
N ARG A 45 9.22 -13.47 -9.36
CA ARG A 45 9.94 -14.58 -8.72
C ARG A 45 9.71 -14.60 -7.20
N LEU A 46 9.85 -13.44 -6.56
CA LEU A 46 9.61 -13.29 -5.12
C LEU A 46 8.14 -13.58 -4.75
N SER A 47 7.20 -13.08 -5.55
CA SER A 47 5.77 -13.33 -5.33
C SER A 47 5.42 -14.81 -5.44
N ILE A 48 5.97 -15.52 -6.44
CA ILE A 48 5.79 -16.97 -6.58
C ILE A 48 6.35 -17.71 -5.37
N MET A 49 7.53 -17.32 -4.87
CA MET A 49 8.12 -17.92 -3.69
C MET A 49 7.21 -17.76 -2.46
N VAL A 50 6.64 -16.56 -2.25
CA VAL A 50 5.68 -16.32 -1.17
C VAL A 50 4.44 -17.19 -1.31
N ILE A 51 3.88 -17.30 -2.53
CA ILE A 51 2.72 -18.17 -2.79
C ILE A 51 3.05 -19.63 -2.47
N ALA A 52 4.22 -20.11 -2.90
CA ALA A 52 4.65 -21.49 -2.64
C ALA A 52 4.76 -21.78 -1.13
N VAL A 53 5.39 -20.88 -0.38
CA VAL A 53 5.53 -21.01 1.08
C VAL A 53 4.17 -20.92 1.77
N ALA A 54 3.30 -20.00 1.35
CA ALA A 54 1.95 -19.86 1.90
C ALA A 54 1.11 -21.12 1.68
N VAL A 55 1.17 -21.71 0.48
CA VAL A 55 0.50 -22.98 0.17
C VAL A 55 1.07 -24.11 1.02
N ALA A 56 2.39 -24.20 1.18
CA ALA A 56 3.02 -25.23 2.01
C ALA A 56 2.59 -25.15 3.47
N ILE A 57 2.62 -23.94 4.05
CA ILE A 57 2.17 -23.70 5.44
C ILE A 57 0.67 -23.98 5.57
N GLY A 58 -0.15 -23.50 4.63
CA GLY A 58 -1.59 -23.74 4.64
C GLY A 58 -1.94 -25.23 4.55
N ALA A 59 -1.23 -25.99 3.71
CA ALA A 59 -1.41 -27.44 3.62
C ALA A 59 -0.97 -28.15 4.90
N PHE A 60 0.15 -27.74 5.50
CA PHE A 60 0.63 -28.30 6.76
C PHE A 60 -0.36 -28.04 7.90
N LEU A 61 -0.77 -26.78 8.09
CA LEU A 61 -1.76 -26.41 9.11
C LEU A 61 -3.08 -27.14 8.87
N GLY A 62 -3.59 -27.15 7.65
CA GLY A 62 -4.81 -27.87 7.30
C GLY A 62 -4.71 -29.37 7.63
N LEU A 63 -3.59 -30.03 7.32
CA LEU A 63 -3.40 -31.44 7.66
C LEU A 63 -3.38 -31.65 9.18
N VAL A 64 -2.71 -30.76 9.92
CA VAL A 64 -2.66 -30.79 11.38
C VAL A 64 -4.06 -30.60 11.96
N ASP A 65 -4.82 -29.60 11.50
CA ASP A 65 -6.20 -29.32 11.91
C ASP A 65 -7.11 -30.53 11.67
N LEU A 66 -6.99 -31.19 10.51
CA LEU A 66 -7.72 -32.42 10.22
C LEU A 66 -7.33 -33.56 11.17
N GLY A 67 -6.03 -33.72 11.45
CA GLY A 67 -5.53 -34.71 12.41
C GLY A 67 -6.09 -34.48 13.81
N PHE A 68 -6.04 -33.24 14.30
CA PHE A 68 -6.61 -32.84 15.58
C PHE A 68 -8.12 -33.06 15.63
N ALA A 69 -8.86 -32.71 14.57
CA ALA A 69 -10.29 -32.94 14.50
C ALA A 69 -10.65 -34.43 14.63
N ARG A 70 -9.86 -35.32 14.02
CA ARG A 70 -10.05 -36.77 14.15
C ARG A 70 -9.74 -37.27 15.55
N ILE A 71 -8.63 -36.82 16.14
CA ILE A 71 -8.24 -37.20 17.51
C ILE A 71 -9.32 -36.74 18.50
N MET A 72 -9.76 -35.49 18.39
CA MET A 72 -10.80 -34.94 19.26
C MET A 72 -12.15 -35.65 19.06
N GLY A 73 -12.51 -36.04 17.83
CA GLY A 73 -13.72 -36.82 17.58
C GLY A 73 -13.72 -38.16 18.30
N ILE A 74 -12.59 -38.89 18.27
CA ILE A 74 -12.43 -40.14 19.00
C ILE A 74 -12.44 -39.89 20.52
N LEU A 75 -11.83 -38.80 20.98
CA LEU A 75 -11.73 -38.47 22.40
C LEU A 75 -13.06 -38.03 23.03
N LEU A 76 -13.90 -37.30 22.28
CA LEU A 76 -15.22 -36.84 22.73
C LEU A 76 -16.29 -37.94 22.68
N GLY A 77 -15.93 -39.17 22.30
CA GLY A 77 -16.77 -40.35 22.50
C GLY A 77 -17.83 -40.57 21.42
N ASN A 78 -17.50 -40.33 20.16
CA ASN A 78 -18.08 -41.10 19.06
C ASN A 78 -17.11 -42.18 18.58
#